data_AF-A0A819TTM6-F1
#
_entry.id   AF-A0A819TTM6-F1
#
_cell.length_a   1.000
_cell.length_b   1.000
_cell.length_c   1.000
_cell.angle_alpha   90.00
_cell.angle_beta   90.00
_cell.angle_gamma   90.00
#
_symmetry.space_group_name_H-M   'P 1'
#
loop_
_entity.id
_entity.type
_entity.pdbx_description
1 polymer ?
#
loop_
_entity_poly.entity_id
_entity_poly.type
_entity_poly.pdbx_seq_one_letter_code
_entity_poly.pdbx_strand_id
1 'polypeptide(L)' 'MREYKIVVLGSGGVGKSALTVQFVQGLFVERYDPTIEDSYRKQVEVDGQQCML' A
#
# COMPACT_ATOMS: atom_id res chain seq x y z
N MET A 1 -7.06 18.25 4.51
CA MET A 1 -6.14 17.14 4.21
C MET A 1 -6.65 16.48 2.93
N ARG A 2 -5.82 16.39 1.89
CA ARG A 2 -6.24 15.83 0.59
C ARG A 2 -6.20 14.31 0.67
N GLU A 3 -7.23 13.65 0.15
CA GLU A 3 -7.32 12.19 0.06
C GLU A 3 -7.00 11.75 -1.37
N TYR A 4 -6.12 10.76 -1.50
CA TYR A 4 -5.74 10.16 -2.78
C TYR A 4 -6.12 8.68 -2.77
N LYS A 5 -6.91 8.25 -3.75
CA LYS A 5 -7.25 6.83 -3.92
C LYS A 5 -6.26 6.18 -4.89
N ILE A 6 -5.41 5.31 -4.38
CA ILE A 6 -4.36 4.63 -5.15
C ILE A 6 -4.73 3.16 -5.30
N VAL A 7 -4.56 2.61 -6.50
CA VAL A 7 -4.80 1.19 -6.80
C VAL A 7 -3.50 0.56 -7.30
N VAL A 8 -3.09 -0.55 -6.68
CA VAL A 8 -1.90 -1.32 -7.08
C VAL A 8 -2.35 -2.56 -7.85
N LEU A 9 -2.03 -2.60 -9.15
CA LEU A 9 -2.43 -3.68 -10.06
C LEU A 9 -1.21 -4.43 -10.61
N GLY A 10 -1.43 -5.67 -11.06
CA GLY A 10 -0.38 -6.52 -11.62
C GLY A 10 -0.67 -8.02 -11.42
N SER A 11 0.08 -8.87 -12.11
CA SER A 11 -0.06 -10.33 -12.07
C SER A 11 0.13 -10.92 -10.67
N GLY A 12 -0.27 -12.19 -10.48
CA GLY A 12 -0.02 -12.93 -9.25
C GLY A 12 1.49 -13.01 -8.93
N GLY A 13 1.85 -12.98 -7.64
CA GLY A 13 3.24 -13.15 -7.20
C GLY A 13 4.21 -11.99 -7.45
N VAL A 14 3.82 -10.90 -8.13
CA VAL A 14 4.74 -9.77 -8.42
C VAL A 14 5.07 -8.87 -7.22
N GLY A 15 4.56 -9.19 -6.02
CA GLY A 15 4.89 -8.46 -4.79
C GLY A 15 4.00 -7.25 -4.45
N LYS A 16 2.81 -7.12 -5.06
CA LYS A 16 1.85 -6.02 -4.77
C LYS A 16 1.58 -5.86 -3.27
N SER A 17 1.17 -6.95 -2.62
CA SER A 17 0.85 -6.96 -1.19
C SER A 17 2.11 -6.70 -0.34
N ALA A 18 3.27 -7.23 -0.75
CA ALA A 18 4.53 -6.98 -0.05
C ALA A 18 4.92 -5.48 -0.07
N LEU A 19 4.79 -4.81 -1.22
CA LEU A 19 5.04 -3.37 -1.34
C LEU A 19 4.04 -2.55 -0.53
N THR A 20 2.74 -2.88 -0.61
CA THR A 20 1.69 -2.15 0.11
C THR A 20 1.84 -2.32 1.62
N VAL A 21 2.07 -3.52 2.12
CA VAL A 21 2.24 -3.77 3.56
C VAL A 21 3.53 -3.15 4.07
N GLN A 22 4.62 -3.22 3.31
CA GLN A 22 5.87 -2.54 3.68
C GLN A 22 5.67 -1.03 3.76
N PHE A 23 4.97 -0.45 2.78
CA PHE A 23 4.67 0.98 2.79
C PHE A 23 3.79 1.36 3.98
N VAL A 24 2.77 0.59 4.31
CA VAL A 24 1.80 0.94 5.36
C VAL A 24 2.36 0.67 6.76
N GLN A 25 2.85 -0.54 6.98
CA GLN A 25 3.21 -1.09 8.29
C GLN A 25 4.71 -1.14 8.57
N GLY A 26 5.57 -0.94 7.57
CA GLY A 26 7.03 -1.06 7.73
C GLY A 26 7.51 -2.51 7.96
N LEU A 27 6.71 -3.49 7.54
CA LEU A 27 7.03 -4.91 7.60
C LEU A 27 7.08 -5.53 6.21
N PHE A 28 8.06 -6.41 5.98
CA PHE A 28 8.13 -7.21 4.77
C PHE A 28 7.42 -8.56 4.99
N VAL A 29 6.44 -8.86 4.13
CA VAL A 29 5.69 -10.11 4.19
C VAL A 29 6.41 -11.16 3.34
N GLU A 30 7.05 -12.13 4.00
CA GLU A 30 7.80 -13.21 3.32
C GLU A 30 6.90 -14.31 2.74
N ARG A 31 5.70 -14.48 3.28
CA ARG A 31 4.76 -15.53 2.87
C ARG A 31 3.76 -14.98 1.85
N TYR A 32 3.65 -15.66 0.72
CA TYR A 32 2.64 -15.33 -0.27
C TYR A 32 1.29 -15.96 0.10
N ASP A 33 0.33 -15.12 0.45
CA ASP A 33 -1.09 -15.46 0.46
C ASP A 33 -1.76 -14.70 -0.71
N PRO A 34 -2.35 -15.38 -1.71
CA PRO A 34 -3.03 -14.70 -2.81
C PRO A 34 -4.14 -13.75 -2.30
N THR A 35 -3.86 -12.46 -2.33
CA THR A 35 -4.85 -11.43 -1.98
C THR A 35 -6.03 -11.45 -2.96
N ILE A 36 -7.26 -11.49 -2.42
CA ILE A 36 -8.50 -11.29 -3.18
C ILE A 36 -8.70 -9.79 -3.44
N GLU A 37 -8.78 -8.99 -2.37
CA GLU A 37 -8.81 -7.53 -2.39
C GLU A 37 -8.50 -7.02 -0.97
N ASP A 38 -7.68 -5.97 -0.83
CA ASP A 38 -7.39 -5.32 0.45
C ASP A 38 -7.36 -3.80 0.30
N SER A 39 -7.69 -3.08 1.37
CA SER A 39 -7.66 -1.62 1.41
C SER A 39 -6.94 -1.12 2.66
N TYR A 40 -6.08 -0.12 2.46
CA TYR A 40 -5.27 0.48 3.52
C TYR A 40 -5.42 1.99 3.47
N ARG A 41 -5.16 2.65 4.61
CA ARG A 41 -5.07 4.10 4.70
C ARG A 41 -3.80 4.49 5.43
N LYS A 42 -3.07 5.46 4.91
CA LYS A 42 -1.88 5.99 5.58
C LYS A 42 -1.78 7.49 5.41
N GLN A 43 -1.66 8.19 6.54
CA GLN A 43 -1.30 9.59 6.54
C GLN A 43 0.20 9.73 6.27
N VAL A 44 0.56 10.53 5.27
CA VAL A 44 1.95 10.83 4.92
C VAL A 44 2.12 12.30 4.54
N GLU A 45 3.35 12.76 4.65
CA GLU A 45 3.76 14.04 4.09
C GLU A 45 4.39 13.82 2.71
N VAL A 46 3.88 14.51 1.70
CA VAL A 46 4.44 14.54 0.35
C VAL A 46 4.65 15.99 -0.03
N ASP A 47 5.88 16.37 -0.38
CA ASP A 47 6.26 17.73 -0.76
C ASP A 47 5.83 18.80 0.27
N GLY A 48 5.96 18.49 1.57
CA GLY A 48 5.56 19.39 2.66
C GLY A 48 4.05 19.46 2.92
N GLN A 49 3.24 18.66 2.21
CA GLN A 49 1.78 18.63 2.37
C GLN A 49 1.31 17.32 3.00
N GLN A 50 0.55 17.45 4.09
CA GLN A 50 -0.11 16.33 4.75
C GLN A 50 -1.28 15.80 3.92
N CYS A 51 -1.24 14.52 3.58
CA CYS A 51 -2.26 13.84 2.80
C CYS A 51 -2.62 12.47 3.37
N MET A 52 -3.80 11.99 3.00
CA MET A 52 -4.26 10.63 3.26
C MET A 52 -4.15 9.86 1.95
N LEU A 53 -3.39 8.77 1.96
CA LEU A 53 -3.33 7.78 0.88
C LEU A 53 -4.19 6.57 1.23
#